data_AF-A0A661QC32-F1
#
_entry.id   AF-A0A661QC32-F1
#
_cell.length_a   1.000
_cell.length_b   1.000
_cell.length_c   1.000
_cell.angle_alpha   90.00
_cell.angle_beta   90.00
_cell.angle_gamma   90.00
#
_symmetry.space_group_name_H-M   'P 1'
#
loop_
_entity.id
_entity.type
_entity.pdbx_description
1 polymer ?
#
loop_
_entity_poly.entity_id
_entity_poly.type
_entity_poly.pdbx_seq_one_letter_code
_entity_poly.pdbx_strand_id
1 'polypeptide(L)' 'MAVAEQINERVRVLPESIQAEVLDFVEFLSSKDQVARKERTDWSDLSLFQAMRGMESETPLYSIDDVTEKLP' A
#
# COMPACT_ATOMS: atom_id res chain seq x y z
N MET A 1 -11.44 9.76 22.28
CA MET A 1 -11.25 8.30 22.27
C MET A 1 -10.92 7.85 20.87
N ALA A 2 -9.82 7.14 20.69
CA ALA A 2 -9.45 6.54 19.42
C ALA A 2 -10.42 5.41 19.06
N VAL A 3 -10.57 5.11 17.76
CA VAL A 3 -11.44 4.01 17.29
C VAL A 3 -11.01 2.65 17.87
N ALA A 4 -9.69 2.43 18.01
CA ALA A 4 -9.16 1.21 18.61
C ALA A 4 -9.57 1.04 20.08
N GLU A 5 -9.59 2.11 20.87
CA GLU A 5 -10.03 2.10 22.27
C GLU A 5 -11.52 1.73 22.36
N GLN A 6 -12.34 2.35 21.50
CA GLN A 6 -13.77 2.08 21.39
C GLN A 6 -14.12 0.64 20.99
N ILE A 7 -13.27 -0.01 20.19
CA ILE A 7 -13.42 -1.43 19.85
C ILE A 7 -13.07 -2.27 21.08
N ASN A 8 -11.95 -1.99 21.74
CA ASN A 8 -11.48 -2.75 22.89
C ASN A 8 -12.49 -2.73 24.05
N GLU A 9 -13.07 -1.57 24.36
CA GLU A 9 -14.12 -1.44 25.37
C GLU A 9 -15.36 -2.29 25.05
N ARG A 10 -15.78 -2.33 23.77
CA ARG A 10 -16.93 -3.12 23.33
C ARG A 10 -16.64 -4.61 23.32
N VAL A 11 -15.43 -5.03 22.94
CA VAL A 11 -15.05 -6.46 22.87
C VAL A 11 -14.97 -7.07 24.28
N ARG A 12 -14.44 -6.31 25.26
CA ARG A 12 -14.26 -6.80 26.64
C ARG A 12 -15.55 -7.25 27.34
N VAL A 13 -16.70 -6.70 26.95
CA VAL A 13 -18.00 -7.04 27.56
C VAL A 13 -18.69 -8.23 26.88
N LEU A 14 -18.16 -8.71 25.75
CA LEU A 14 -18.73 -9.83 25.01
C LEU A 14 -18.31 -11.18 25.62
N PRO A 15 -19.10 -12.26 25.44
CA PRO A 15 -18.67 -13.61 25.77
C PRO A 15 -17.42 -14.02 24.98
N GLU A 16 -16.60 -14.89 25.55
CA GLU A 16 -15.34 -15.36 24.94
C GLU A 16 -15.54 -15.94 23.53
N SER A 17 -16.64 -16.67 23.30
CA SER A 17 -16.96 -17.20 21.97
C SER A 17 -17.13 -16.11 20.91
N ILE A 18 -17.69 -14.96 21.28
CA ILE A 18 -17.86 -13.82 20.38
C ILE A 18 -16.56 -13.01 20.28
N GLN A 19 -15.77 -12.93 21.36
CA GLN A 19 -14.44 -12.32 21.30
C GLN A 19 -13.53 -13.07 20.31
N ALA A 20 -13.62 -14.41 20.27
CA ALA A 20 -12.91 -15.24 19.30
C ALA A 20 -13.34 -14.93 17.86
N GLU A 21 -14.64 -14.79 17.59
CA GLU A 21 -15.14 -14.40 16.27
C GLU A 21 -14.66 -13.00 15.85
N VAL A 22 -14.59 -12.05 16.79
CA VAL A 22 -14.01 -10.72 16.53
C VAL A 22 -12.53 -10.82 16.20
N LEU A 23 -11.78 -11.67 16.91
CA LEU A 23 -10.36 -11.90 16.63
C LEU A 23 -10.16 -12.46 15.22
N ASP A 24 -10.92 -13.49 14.84
CA ASP A 24 -10.89 -14.08 13.50
C ASP A 24 -11.15 -13.02 12.42
N PHE A 25 -12.12 -12.13 12.65
CA PHE A 25 -12.43 -11.05 11.72
C PHE A 25 -11.29 -10.01 11.60
N VAL A 26 -10.63 -9.67 12.71
CA VAL A 26 -9.48 -8.76 12.71
C VAL A 26 -8.29 -9.38 11.96
N GLU A 27 -8.05 -10.68 12.12
CA GLU A 27 -7.02 -11.40 11.37
C GLU A 27 -7.33 -11.44 9.88
N PHE A 28 -8.59 -11.69 9.51
CA PHE A 28 -9.05 -11.60 8.12
C PHE A 28 -8.81 -10.21 7.52
N LEU A 29 -9.18 -9.14 8.22
CA LEU A 29 -8.99 -7.77 7.74
C LEU A 29 -7.50 -7.42 7.57
N SER A 30 -6.66 -7.87 8.49
CA SER A 30 -5.21 -7.67 8.43
C SER A 30 -4.61 -8.37 7.21
N SER A 31 -5.03 -9.61 6.97
CA SER A 31 -4.62 -10.39 5.79
C SER A 31 -5.06 -9.71 4.50
N LYS A 32 -6.32 -9.22 4.46
CA LYS A 32 -6.88 -8.52 3.31
C LYS A 32 -6.13 -7.23 2.98
N ASP A 33 -5.79 -6.41 3.97
CA ASP A 33 -5.02 -5.18 3.77
C ASP A 33 -3.61 -5.48 3.24
N GLN A 34 -2.95 -6.52 3.77
CA GLN A 34 -1.64 -6.94 3.27
C GLN A 34 -1.70 -7.35 1.80
N VAL A 35 -2.71 -8.13 1.39
CA VAL A 35 -2.91 -8.53 -0.01
C VAL A 35 -3.18 -7.29 -0.88
N ALA A 36 -4.09 -6.40 -0.46
CA ALA A 36 -4.43 -5.21 -1.23
C ALA A 36 -3.22 -4.28 -1.43
N ARG A 37 -2.37 -4.12 -0.40
CA ARG A 37 -1.12 -3.35 -0.52
C ARG A 37 -0.15 -4.00 -1.49
N LYS A 38 0.02 -5.32 -1.40
CA LYS A 38 0.89 -6.07 -2.31
C LYS A 38 0.40 -5.94 -3.75
N GLU A 39 -0.89 -6.17 -4.01
CA GLU A 39 -1.48 -6.00 -5.34
C GLU A 39 -1.24 -4.59 -5.88
N ARG A 40 -1.42 -3.55 -5.05
CA ARG A 40 -1.19 -2.18 -5.48
C ARG A 40 0.26 -1.92 -5.89
N THR A 41 1.23 -2.46 -5.14
CA THR A 41 2.65 -2.40 -5.48
C THR A 41 2.95 -3.18 -6.76
N ASP A 42 2.44 -4.40 -6.88
CA ASP A 42 2.64 -5.25 -8.06
C ASP A 42 2.05 -4.58 -9.32
N TRP A 43 0.88 -3.93 -9.20
CA TRP A 43 0.28 -3.15 -10.27
C TRP A 43 1.08 -1.90 -10.64
N SER A 44 1.66 -1.18 -9.66
CA SER A 44 2.52 -0.03 -9.97
C SER A 44 3.79 -0.45 -10.70
N ASP A 45 4.41 -1.54 -10.28
CA ASP A 45 5.64 -2.06 -10.87
C ASP A 45 5.39 -2.57 -12.30
N LEU A 46 4.30 -3.32 -12.51
CA LEU A 46 3.89 -3.75 -13.84
C LEU A 46 3.59 -2.57 -14.78
N SER A 47 2.90 -1.55 -14.27
CA SER A 47 2.56 -0.35 -15.05
C SER A 47 3.83 0.40 -15.48
N LEU A 48 4.79 0.55 -14.55
CA LEU A 48 6.08 1.18 -14.85
C LEU A 48 6.86 0.37 -15.89
N PHE A 49 6.98 -0.96 -15.69
CA PHE A 49 7.67 -1.84 -16.61
C PHE A 49 7.09 -1.73 -18.03
N GLN A 50 5.76 -1.75 -18.16
CA GLN A 50 5.10 -1.63 -19.46
C GLN A 50 5.27 -0.25 -20.10
N ALA A 51 5.32 0.84 -19.30
CA ALA A 51 5.57 2.18 -19.81
C ALA A 51 7.01 2.37 -20.31
N MET A 52 7.99 1.74 -19.64
CA MET A 52 9.40 1.79 -20.04
C MET A 52 9.72 0.85 -21.20
N ARG A 53 8.91 -0.18 -21.41
CA ARG A 53 9.09 -1.17 -22.48
C ARG A 53 9.01 -0.50 -23.85
N GLY A 54 10.14 -0.49 -24.56
CA GLY A 54 10.28 0.17 -25.87
C GLY A 54 11.05 1.50 -25.83
N MET A 55 11.18 2.13 -24.65
CA MET A 55 12.06 3.28 -24.44
C MET A 55 13.53 2.86 -24.16
N GLU A 56 13.79 1.59 -23.91
CA GLU A 56 15.10 1.03 -23.52
C GLU A 56 16.24 1.32 -24.53
N SER A 57 15.91 1.45 -25.81
CA SER A 57 16.86 1.74 -26.90
C SER A 57 16.84 3.19 -27.37
N GLU A 58 15.99 4.04 -26.77
CA GLU A 58 15.90 5.44 -27.14
C GLU A 58 17.08 6.21 -26.52
N THR A 59 17.77 7.00 -27.33
CA THR A 59 18.82 7.88 -26.84
C THR A 59 18.21 8.95 -25.93
N PRO A 60 18.74 9.16 -24.70
CA PRO A 60 18.22 10.16 -23.78
C PRO A 60 18.36 11.56 -24.39
N LEU A 61 17.23 12.28 -24.48
CA LEU A 61 17.16 13.64 -25.03
C LEU A 61 17.70 14.69 -24.06
N TYR A 62 17.81 14.35 -22.78
CA TYR A 62 18.25 15.24 -21.70
C TYR A 62 19.36 14.56 -20.91
N SER A 63 20.29 15.38 -20.43
CA SER A 63 21.43 14.98 -19.61
C SER A 63 21.30 15.56 -18.19
N ILE A 64 22.17 15.11 -17.29
CA ILE A 64 22.26 15.68 -15.94
C ILE A 64 22.54 17.18 -15.96
N ASP A 65 23.23 17.67 -16.98
CA ASP A 65 23.55 19.10 -17.12
C ASP A 65 22.32 19.98 -17.41
N ASP A 66 21.20 19.37 -17.81
CA ASP A 66 19.93 20.04 -18.09
C ASP A 66 19.02 20.14 -16.86
N VAL A 67 19.38 19.47 -15.75
CA VAL A 67 18.57 19.39 -14.52
C VAL A 67 18.57 20.71 -13.75
N THR A 68 19.60 21.54 -13.92
CA THR A 68 19.73 22.84 -13.25
C THR A 68 19.48 24.00 -14.20
N GLU A 69 18.66 24.96 -13.77
CA GLU A 69 18.49 26.23 -14.46
C GLU A 69 19.83 26.95 -14.55
N LYS A 70 20.36 27.10 -15.76
CA LYS A 70 21.51 27.97 -16.00
C LYS A 70 21.02 29.40 -15.90
N LEU A 71 21.19 30.01 -14.73
CA LEU A 71 20.95 31.44 -14.55
C LEU A 71 21.88 32.23 -15.50
N PRO A 72 21.38 33.30 -16.13
CA PRO A 72 22.09 34.10 -17.12
C PRO A 72 23.30 34.86 -16.56
#